data_AF-A0A2H6HVB2-F1
#
_entry.id   AF-A0A2H6HVB2-F1
#
_cell.length_a   1.000
_cell.length_b   1.000
_cell.length_c   1.000
_cell.angle_alpha   90.00
_cell.angle_beta   90.00
_cell.angle_gamma   90.00
#
_symmetry.space_group_name_H-M   'P 1'
#
loop_
_entity.id
_entity.type
_entity.pdbx_description
1 polymer ?
#
loop_
_entity_poly.entity_id
_entity_poly.type
_entity_poly.pdbx_seq_one_letter_code
_entity_poly.pdbx_strand_id
1 'polypeptide(L)'
;METWEVLIPDMGYNDPDGVFINGYQPCWNNSGPGAGVWTQVNYSLGQYNGQQIWLAFRHTTNESNNTYSGVTIDDLEVNVGTPATGLVLQLTGTNTTIPPSGGTVLFDAVLTSTRPSALMLDGWTFVTTPTGNTVGPIFNVDILVSPGTVEFTDLPQSVPAYAPGGVYTYTAYIGLLPGIVGAQDSFTFTKIGTDPNGGGSWYDETWATAMQTASSTASTVKLPTEFGLGEAYPNPFNPSTSIKLFLPVAAEVTVQVFNVMGQEVKTLVNGQLEAGSHTLTVEAEGLSSGIYFVRATSAGKLNEMRKITLIR
;
A
#
# COMPACT_ATOMS: atom_id res chain seq x y z
N MET A 1 -26.14 27.24 0.21
CA MET A 1 -26.48 25.95 0.83
C MET A 1 -25.66 24.91 0.09
N GLU A 2 -24.78 24.21 0.78
CA GLU A 2 -24.06 23.08 0.20
C GLU A 2 -25.04 21.91 0.06
N THR A 3 -25.05 21.28 -1.12
CA THR A 3 -25.89 20.12 -1.42
C THR A 3 -25.09 18.87 -1.13
N TRP A 4 -25.55 18.08 -0.16
CA TRP A 4 -24.88 16.87 0.30
C TRP A 4 -25.47 15.64 -0.38
N GLU A 5 -24.60 14.75 -0.86
CA GLU A 5 -24.97 13.42 -1.32
C GLU A 5 -24.67 12.41 -0.20
N VAL A 6 -25.60 11.50 0.06
CA VAL A 6 -25.52 10.52 1.14
C VAL A 6 -24.99 9.19 0.58
N LEU A 7 -23.99 8.58 1.23
CA LEU A 7 -23.20 7.45 0.70
C LEU A 7 -23.50 6.10 1.34
N ILE A 8 -23.31 4.99 0.58
CA ILE A 8 -24.28 3.88 0.62
C ILE A 8 -23.87 2.34 0.63
N PRO A 9 -24.00 1.57 1.75
CA PRO A 9 -24.00 0.09 1.93
C PRO A 9 -25.33 -0.54 2.54
N ASP A 10 -25.49 -1.88 2.65
CA ASP A 10 -26.81 -2.55 2.42
C ASP A 10 -27.53 -3.37 3.56
N MET A 11 -27.16 -3.34 4.87
CA MET A 11 -27.73 -4.29 5.88
C MET A 11 -27.85 -3.78 7.34
N GLY A 12 -29.08 -3.53 7.83
CA GLY A 12 -29.39 -3.25 9.24
C GLY A 12 -30.65 -2.39 9.52
N TYR A 13 -30.89 -2.09 10.81
CA TYR A 13 -32.17 -1.60 11.38
C TYR A 13 -32.71 -0.29 10.76
N ASN A 14 -33.98 0.05 11.01
CA ASN A 14 -34.64 1.26 10.49
C ASN A 14 -35.03 2.22 11.63
N ASP A 15 -34.20 3.23 11.91
CA ASP A 15 -34.51 4.38 12.76
C ASP A 15 -35.02 5.55 11.88
N PRO A 16 -36.30 6.00 12.02
CA PRO A 16 -36.90 7.04 11.17
C PRO A 16 -36.16 8.39 11.17
N ASP A 17 -35.34 8.70 12.18
CA ASP A 17 -34.57 9.94 12.27
C ASP A 17 -33.08 9.78 11.88
N GLY A 18 -32.68 8.58 11.44
CA GLY A 18 -31.34 8.21 10.99
C GLY A 18 -31.03 8.55 9.52
N VAL A 19 -29.77 8.32 9.14
CA VAL A 19 -29.31 8.44 7.73
C VAL A 19 -29.29 7.04 7.10
N PHE A 20 -29.98 6.86 5.97
CA PHE A 20 -30.47 5.57 5.47
C PHE A 20 -29.86 5.07 4.19
N ILE A 21 -29.74 3.73 4.08
CA ILE A 21 -29.05 3.12 2.96
C ILE A 21 -29.36 1.63 2.72
N ASN A 22 -29.66 1.11 1.53
CA ASN A 22 -30.68 1.59 0.61
C ASN A 22 -32.04 1.28 1.30
N GLY A 23 -32.28 1.88 2.48
CA GLY A 23 -33.29 1.43 3.44
C GLY A 23 -32.78 0.65 4.67
N TYR A 24 -31.50 0.79 5.03
CA TYR A 24 -30.83 0.13 6.16
C TYR A 24 -29.84 1.06 6.90
N GLN A 25 -29.57 0.75 8.18
CA GLN A 25 -28.51 1.35 9.00
C GLN A 25 -27.29 0.41 9.13
N PRO A 26 -26.08 0.88 9.44
CA PRO A 26 -25.03 0.03 9.98
C PRO A 26 -25.46 -0.45 11.38
N CYS A 27 -25.95 -1.69 11.51
CA CYS A 27 -26.45 -2.20 12.78
C CYS A 27 -25.80 -3.51 13.24
N TRP A 28 -25.57 -3.58 14.55
CA TRP A 28 -25.41 -4.82 15.29
C TRP A 28 -26.60 -5.74 15.03
N ASN A 29 -26.34 -6.95 14.53
CA ASN A 29 -27.41 -7.90 14.23
C ASN A 29 -28.09 -8.34 15.55
N ASN A 30 -29.39 -8.09 15.70
CA ASN A 30 -30.16 -8.46 16.90
C ASN A 30 -31.06 -9.68 16.71
N SER A 31 -31.14 -10.30 15.52
CA SER A 31 -32.02 -11.44 15.27
C SER A 31 -31.63 -12.28 14.05
N GLY A 32 -31.55 -13.60 14.26
CA GLY A 32 -31.19 -14.58 13.24
C GLY A 32 -29.80 -15.20 13.46
N PRO A 33 -29.34 -16.10 12.57
CA PRO A 33 -27.98 -16.63 12.61
C PRO A 33 -26.97 -15.48 12.46
N GLY A 34 -26.05 -15.33 13.41
CA GLY A 34 -25.14 -14.18 13.46
C GLY A 34 -25.66 -12.98 14.27
N ALA A 35 -26.73 -13.12 15.05
CA ALA A 35 -27.07 -12.13 16.08
C ALA A 35 -25.89 -11.95 17.07
N GLY A 36 -25.54 -10.70 17.37
CA GLY A 36 -24.38 -10.31 18.16
C GLY A 36 -23.12 -9.96 17.37
N VAL A 37 -23.21 -9.82 16.04
CA VAL A 37 -22.06 -9.56 15.16
C VAL A 37 -22.17 -8.19 14.48
N TRP A 38 -21.03 -7.50 14.38
CA TRP A 38 -20.85 -6.27 13.61
C TRP A 38 -20.74 -6.58 12.11
N THR A 39 -21.50 -5.86 11.28
CA THR A 39 -21.47 -6.02 9.82
C THR A 39 -20.57 -4.95 9.20
N GLN A 40 -19.47 -5.36 8.56
CA GLN A 40 -18.60 -4.44 7.83
C GLN A 40 -19.34 -3.84 6.61
N VAL A 41 -19.03 -2.58 6.36
CA VAL A 41 -19.61 -1.73 5.33
C VAL A 41 -18.49 -1.30 4.39
N ASN A 42 -18.66 -1.49 3.08
CA ASN A 42 -17.72 -1.02 2.06
C ASN A 42 -18.45 -0.09 1.08
N TYR A 43 -17.87 1.08 0.80
CA TYR A 43 -18.41 2.04 -0.18
C TYR A 43 -17.33 2.56 -1.12
N SER A 44 -17.59 2.55 -2.42
CA SER A 44 -16.64 3.05 -3.43
C SER A 44 -16.78 4.55 -3.63
N LEU A 45 -15.72 5.30 -3.31
CA LEU A 45 -15.65 6.75 -3.49
C LEU A 45 -15.22 7.17 -4.91
N GLY A 46 -15.07 6.23 -5.85
CA GLY A 46 -14.50 6.48 -7.18
C GLY A 46 -15.25 7.53 -8.02
N GLN A 47 -16.54 7.76 -7.75
CA GLN A 47 -17.32 8.80 -8.42
C GLN A 47 -16.94 10.25 -8.02
N TYR A 48 -16.20 10.43 -6.91
CA TYR A 48 -15.72 11.73 -6.42
C TYR A 48 -14.24 11.97 -6.74
N ASN A 49 -13.66 11.24 -7.71
CA ASN A 49 -12.24 11.35 -8.05
C ASN A 49 -11.85 12.80 -8.41
N GLY A 50 -10.77 13.30 -7.80
CA GLY A 50 -10.29 14.67 -7.97
C GLY A 50 -11.10 15.75 -7.25
N GLN A 51 -12.12 15.39 -6.47
CA GLN A 51 -12.93 16.33 -5.69
C GLN A 51 -12.58 16.27 -4.19
N GLN A 52 -12.75 17.38 -3.49
CA GLN A 52 -12.65 17.38 -2.03
C GLN A 52 -13.93 16.81 -1.42
N ILE A 53 -13.82 15.65 -0.78
CA ILE A 53 -14.92 15.01 -0.05
C ILE A 53 -14.91 15.39 1.43
N TRP A 54 -16.09 15.43 2.03
CA TRP A 54 -16.29 15.64 3.46
C TRP A 54 -17.15 14.51 4.01
N LEU A 55 -16.60 13.73 4.95
CA LEU A 55 -17.33 12.67 5.66
C LEU A 55 -17.88 13.25 6.97
N ALA A 56 -19.19 13.17 7.15
CA ALA A 56 -19.88 13.67 8.34
C ALA A 56 -20.71 12.56 8.98
N PHE A 57 -20.59 12.43 10.30
CA PHE A 57 -21.28 11.41 11.09
C PHE A 57 -22.23 12.09 12.07
N ARG A 58 -23.48 11.62 12.15
CA ARG A 58 -24.49 12.17 13.05
C ARG A 58 -24.74 11.21 14.20
N HIS A 59 -24.61 11.71 15.42
CA HIS A 59 -25.01 11.04 16.65
C HIS A 59 -26.39 11.54 17.07
N THR A 60 -27.33 10.65 17.39
CA THR A 60 -28.65 10.98 17.92
C THR A 60 -28.76 10.54 19.39
N THR A 61 -28.95 11.49 20.29
CA THR A 61 -29.36 11.19 21.68
C THR A 61 -30.86 11.37 21.80
N ASN A 62 -31.58 10.30 22.15
CA ASN A 62 -32.94 10.44 22.63
C ASN A 62 -32.91 10.87 24.11
N GLU A 63 -33.20 12.13 24.38
CA GLU A 63 -33.14 12.72 25.73
C GLU A 63 -34.19 12.12 26.70
N SER A 64 -35.16 11.35 26.20
CA SER A 64 -36.29 10.87 27.01
C SER A 64 -36.02 9.60 27.84
N ASN A 65 -34.97 8.83 27.54
CA ASN A 65 -34.80 7.48 28.10
C ASN A 65 -33.36 7.06 28.46
N ASN A 66 -32.36 7.95 28.29
CA ASN A 66 -30.97 7.75 28.73
C ASN A 66 -30.28 6.48 28.19
N THR A 67 -30.82 5.90 27.10
CA THR A 67 -30.21 4.83 26.31
C THR A 67 -29.32 5.44 25.22
N TYR A 68 -28.05 5.07 25.23
CA TYR A 68 -27.07 5.48 24.22
C TYR A 68 -27.37 4.81 22.86
N SER A 69 -28.06 5.51 21.97
CA SER A 69 -28.21 5.12 20.55
C SER A 69 -27.15 5.82 19.69
N GLY A 70 -25.88 5.61 20.03
CA GLY A 70 -24.77 6.22 19.31
C GLY A 70 -24.33 5.41 18.09
N VAL A 71 -24.03 6.09 16.98
CA VAL A 71 -23.16 5.51 15.95
C VAL A 71 -21.77 5.37 16.56
N THR A 72 -21.32 4.14 16.77
CA THR A 72 -19.93 3.84 17.07
C THR A 72 -19.24 3.52 15.75
N ILE A 73 -18.30 4.39 15.37
CA ILE A 73 -17.35 4.12 14.29
C ILE A 73 -16.21 3.37 14.98
N ASP A 74 -16.19 2.05 14.82
CA ASP A 74 -15.11 1.22 15.38
C ASP A 74 -13.80 1.44 14.60
N ASP A 75 -13.91 1.57 13.28
CA ASP A 75 -12.84 2.00 12.38
C ASP A 75 -13.38 2.80 11.18
N LEU A 76 -12.55 3.66 10.59
CA LEU A 76 -12.82 4.42 9.36
C LEU A 76 -11.58 4.45 8.48
N GLU A 77 -11.48 3.47 7.59
CA GLU A 77 -10.41 3.41 6.59
C GLU A 77 -10.82 4.18 5.33
N VAL A 78 -10.17 5.32 5.07
CA VAL A 78 -10.32 6.05 3.80
C VAL A 78 -9.12 5.76 2.92
N ASN A 79 -9.25 4.73 2.08
CA ASN A 79 -8.26 4.41 1.06
C ASN A 79 -8.30 5.44 -0.08
N VAL A 80 -7.70 6.61 0.18
CA VAL A 80 -7.25 7.55 -0.85
C VAL A 80 -6.12 6.90 -1.62
N GLY A 81 -6.50 6.05 -2.59
CA GLY A 81 -5.58 5.50 -3.57
C GLY A 81 -4.99 6.63 -4.38
N THR A 82 -3.88 7.20 -3.91
CA THR A 82 -3.02 8.02 -4.75
C THR A 82 -2.62 7.13 -5.92
N PRO A 83 -2.80 7.55 -7.19
CA PRO A 83 -2.24 6.79 -8.29
C PRO A 83 -0.76 6.57 -7.99
N ALA A 84 -0.28 5.34 -8.16
CA ALA A 84 1.10 4.99 -7.85
C ALA A 84 2.02 5.56 -8.95
N THR A 85 2.13 6.89 -8.94
CA THR A 85 2.94 7.70 -9.82
C THR A 85 4.42 7.50 -9.49
N GLY A 86 5.25 7.73 -10.50
CA GLY A 86 6.68 7.40 -10.44
C GLY A 86 6.97 5.91 -10.62
N LEU A 87 6.01 5.11 -11.11
CA LEU A 87 6.25 3.72 -11.49
C LEU A 87 6.38 3.58 -13.01
N VAL A 88 7.31 2.72 -13.43
CA VAL A 88 7.47 2.26 -14.82
C VAL A 88 7.62 0.74 -14.77
N LEU A 89 6.76 0.03 -15.48
CA LEU A 89 6.86 -1.41 -15.72
C LEU A 89 7.31 -1.62 -17.16
N GLN A 90 8.19 -2.59 -17.39
CA GLN A 90 8.54 -3.08 -18.72
C GLN A 90 8.50 -4.60 -18.73
N LEU A 91 7.86 -5.21 -19.73
CA LEU A 91 7.79 -6.66 -19.92
C LEU A 91 8.52 -7.07 -21.19
N THR A 92 9.27 -8.15 -21.14
CA THR A 92 9.92 -8.75 -22.32
C THR A 92 9.61 -10.23 -22.39
N GLY A 93 8.81 -10.66 -23.36
CA GLY A 93 8.56 -12.09 -23.60
C GLY A 93 9.80 -12.78 -24.17
N THR A 94 10.34 -13.76 -23.45
CA THR A 94 11.56 -14.51 -23.82
C THR A 94 11.26 -15.79 -24.60
N ASN A 95 10.13 -16.45 -24.31
CA ASN A 95 9.58 -17.54 -25.12
C ASN A 95 8.14 -17.25 -25.55
N THR A 96 7.96 -16.71 -26.75
CA THR A 96 6.69 -16.19 -27.26
C THR A 96 5.94 -17.13 -28.22
N THR A 97 6.35 -18.40 -28.35
CA THR A 97 5.68 -19.37 -29.26
C THR A 97 5.25 -20.63 -28.50
N ILE A 98 3.95 -20.94 -28.53
CA ILE A 98 3.33 -22.03 -27.78
C ILE A 98 2.73 -23.09 -28.73
N PRO A 99 2.99 -24.40 -28.53
CA PRO A 99 2.47 -25.45 -29.38
C PRO A 99 0.96 -25.72 -29.15
N PRO A 100 0.31 -26.51 -30.02
CA PRO A 100 -1.11 -26.84 -29.89
C PRO A 100 -1.47 -27.50 -28.56
N SER A 101 -0.60 -28.38 -28.05
CA SER A 101 -0.71 -29.08 -26.76
C SER A 101 -0.67 -28.19 -25.51
N GLY A 102 -0.53 -26.86 -25.67
CA GLY A 102 -0.28 -25.95 -24.55
C GLY A 102 1.19 -25.97 -24.12
N GLY A 103 1.51 -25.13 -23.14
CA GLY A 103 2.88 -24.94 -22.65
C GLY A 103 3.00 -23.66 -21.85
N THR A 104 4.23 -23.18 -21.68
CA THR A 104 4.53 -22.02 -20.83
C THR A 104 5.22 -20.92 -21.64
N VAL A 105 4.66 -19.72 -21.57
CA VAL A 105 5.32 -18.48 -22.01
C VAL A 105 6.26 -18.05 -20.89
N LEU A 106 7.50 -17.71 -21.22
CA LEU A 106 8.44 -17.09 -20.28
C LEU A 106 8.56 -15.60 -20.60
N PHE A 107 8.68 -14.78 -19.56
CA PHE A 107 8.89 -13.34 -19.69
C PHE A 107 9.75 -12.78 -18.56
N ASP A 108 10.49 -11.73 -18.87
CA ASP A 108 11.18 -10.90 -17.90
C ASP A 108 10.33 -9.66 -17.60
N ALA A 109 10.43 -9.15 -16.37
CA ALA A 109 9.74 -7.94 -15.92
C ALA A 109 10.71 -7.01 -15.18
N VAL A 110 10.75 -5.74 -15.59
CA VAL A 110 11.55 -4.68 -14.93
C VAL A 110 10.58 -3.66 -14.34
N LEU A 111 10.60 -3.51 -13.03
CA LEU A 111 9.81 -2.51 -12.30
C LEU A 111 10.74 -1.44 -11.74
N THR A 112 10.58 -0.21 -12.21
CA THR A 112 11.30 0.96 -11.71
C THR A 112 10.36 1.88 -10.95
N SER A 113 10.79 2.29 -9.75
CA SER A 113 10.10 3.23 -8.87
C SER A 113 10.98 4.44 -8.59
N THR A 114 10.51 5.63 -8.99
CA THR A 114 11.10 6.93 -8.63
C THR A 114 10.46 7.51 -7.37
N ARG A 115 9.66 6.74 -6.62
CA ARG A 115 9.04 7.18 -5.38
C ARG A 115 10.10 7.35 -4.29
N PRO A 116 9.94 8.29 -3.33
CA PRO A 116 10.91 8.48 -2.24
C PRO A 116 10.81 7.41 -1.14
N SER A 117 9.68 6.69 -1.08
CA SER A 117 9.34 5.70 -0.06
C SER A 117 8.81 4.42 -0.70
N ALA A 118 8.92 3.30 0.03
CA ALA A 118 8.37 2.03 -0.40
C ALA A 118 6.84 2.00 -0.20
N LEU A 119 6.11 1.34 -1.10
CA LEU A 119 4.65 1.24 -1.07
C LEU A 119 4.20 -0.19 -1.34
N MET A 120 3.24 -0.69 -0.56
CA MET A 120 2.51 -1.93 -0.84
C MET A 120 1.50 -1.68 -1.96
N LEU A 121 1.52 -2.52 -3.00
CA LEU A 121 0.68 -2.43 -4.19
C LEU A 121 0.30 -3.84 -4.65
N ASP A 122 -0.84 -3.98 -5.31
CA ASP A 122 -1.19 -5.20 -6.05
C ASP A 122 -0.38 -5.29 -7.35
N GLY A 123 0.10 -6.50 -7.66
CA GLY A 123 0.55 -6.88 -8.99
C GLY A 123 -0.39 -7.93 -9.59
N TRP A 124 -0.96 -7.66 -10.76
CA TRP A 124 -1.94 -8.54 -11.39
C TRP A 124 -1.77 -8.62 -12.91
N THR A 125 -2.24 -9.71 -13.52
CA THR A 125 -2.10 -9.93 -14.98
C THR A 125 -3.38 -10.39 -15.67
N PHE A 126 -3.50 -10.05 -16.95
CA PHE A 126 -4.56 -10.47 -17.84
C PHE A 126 -3.99 -10.97 -19.17
N VAL A 127 -4.70 -11.88 -19.82
CA VAL A 127 -4.44 -12.31 -21.20
C VAL A 127 -5.61 -11.93 -22.09
N THR A 128 -5.36 -11.15 -23.13
CA THR A 128 -6.33 -10.89 -24.20
C THR A 128 -6.20 -11.95 -25.28
N THR A 129 -7.30 -12.65 -25.57
CA THR A 129 -7.38 -13.68 -26.61
C THR A 129 -7.33 -13.08 -28.03
N PRO A 130 -7.06 -13.89 -29.07
CA PRO A 130 -7.12 -13.43 -30.47
C PRO A 130 -8.49 -12.86 -30.88
N THR A 131 -9.56 -13.18 -30.14
CA THR A 131 -10.93 -12.69 -30.36
C THR A 131 -11.26 -11.44 -29.55
N GLY A 132 -10.30 -10.87 -28.80
CA GLY A 132 -10.48 -9.67 -27.98
C GLY A 132 -11.10 -9.90 -26.60
N ASN A 133 -11.37 -11.16 -26.20
CA ASN A 133 -11.86 -11.45 -24.85
C ASN A 133 -10.69 -11.40 -23.87
N THR A 134 -10.88 -10.82 -22.69
CA THR A 134 -9.88 -10.86 -21.61
C THR A 134 -10.11 -12.06 -20.70
N VAL A 135 -9.02 -12.71 -20.31
CA VAL A 135 -8.96 -13.76 -19.30
C VAL A 135 -8.14 -13.24 -18.13
N GLY A 136 -8.74 -13.20 -16.94
CA GLY A 136 -8.06 -12.84 -15.70
C GLY A 136 -8.98 -12.21 -14.64
N PRO A 137 -8.40 -11.66 -13.55
CA PRO A 137 -6.97 -11.65 -13.27
C PRO A 137 -6.42 -13.09 -13.14
N ILE A 138 -5.36 -13.41 -13.88
CA ILE A 138 -4.72 -14.74 -13.86
C ILE A 138 -3.80 -14.86 -12.64
N PHE A 139 -3.27 -13.72 -12.22
CA PHE A 139 -2.39 -13.48 -11.08
C PHE A 139 -2.96 -12.31 -10.28
N ASN A 140 -2.89 -12.40 -8.95
CA ASN A 140 -2.87 -11.25 -8.07
C ASN A 140 -1.92 -11.53 -6.90
N VAL A 141 -1.10 -10.56 -6.49
CA VAL A 141 -0.28 -10.63 -5.26
C VAL A 141 0.05 -9.24 -4.74
N ASP A 142 0.23 -9.14 -3.42
CA ASP A 142 0.84 -7.98 -2.76
C ASP A 142 2.34 -7.89 -3.07
N ILE A 143 2.80 -6.72 -3.51
CA ILE A 143 4.18 -6.39 -3.83
C ILE A 143 4.62 -5.15 -3.05
N LEU A 144 5.73 -5.25 -2.30
CA LEU A 144 6.39 -4.10 -1.70
C LEU A 144 7.30 -3.42 -2.73
N VAL A 145 6.84 -2.33 -3.33
CA VAL A 145 7.60 -1.58 -4.34
C VAL A 145 8.46 -0.52 -3.66
N SER A 146 9.74 -0.84 -3.48
CA SER A 146 10.75 0.09 -2.93
C SER A 146 11.30 1.06 -4.00
N PRO A 147 11.92 2.20 -3.60
CA PRO A 147 12.62 3.09 -4.52
C PRO A 147 13.76 2.37 -5.27
N GLY A 148 13.92 2.66 -6.57
CA GLY A 148 14.92 2.03 -7.44
C GLY A 148 14.31 1.08 -8.47
N THR A 149 15.14 0.21 -9.05
CA THR A 149 14.73 -0.76 -10.08
C THR A 149 14.87 -2.18 -9.54
N VAL A 150 13.86 -3.02 -9.79
CA VAL A 150 13.84 -4.44 -9.49
C VAL A 150 13.59 -5.20 -10.80
N GLU A 151 14.34 -6.27 -11.01
CA GLU A 151 14.26 -7.13 -12.18
C GLU A 151 13.80 -8.53 -11.77
N PHE A 152 12.86 -9.09 -12.53
CA PHE A 152 12.39 -10.46 -12.42
C PHE A 152 12.64 -11.15 -13.75
N THR A 153 13.27 -12.33 -13.74
CA THR A 153 13.66 -13.06 -14.95
C THR A 153 12.94 -14.40 -15.03
N ASP A 154 12.67 -14.88 -16.25
CA ASP A 154 12.06 -16.18 -16.54
C ASP A 154 10.73 -16.45 -15.79
N LEU A 155 9.89 -15.43 -15.62
CA LEU A 155 8.56 -15.58 -15.03
C LEU A 155 7.67 -16.44 -15.95
N PRO A 156 7.04 -17.52 -15.43
CA PRO A 156 6.24 -18.42 -16.25
C PRO A 156 4.75 -18.05 -16.26
N GLN A 157 4.16 -18.01 -17.46
CA GLN A 157 2.72 -17.99 -17.68
C GLN A 157 2.27 -19.26 -18.40
N SER A 158 1.44 -20.08 -17.74
CA SER A 158 0.83 -21.27 -18.34
C SER A 158 -0.20 -20.90 -19.41
N VAL A 159 -0.21 -21.64 -20.52
CA VAL A 159 -1.15 -21.51 -21.63
C VAL A 159 -1.76 -22.88 -21.93
N PRO A 160 -3.07 -23.10 -21.67
CA PRO A 160 -3.67 -24.42 -21.82
C PRO A 160 -3.76 -24.90 -23.28
N ALA A 161 -3.95 -26.20 -23.45
CA ALA A 161 -4.04 -26.83 -24.78
C ALA A 161 -5.31 -26.42 -25.54
N TYR A 162 -6.45 -26.36 -24.82
CA TYR A 162 -7.75 -25.97 -25.33
C TYR A 162 -7.86 -24.49 -25.74
N ALA A 163 -6.87 -23.65 -25.41
CA ALA A 163 -6.87 -22.25 -25.83
C ALA A 163 -6.82 -22.14 -27.37
N PRO A 164 -7.60 -21.25 -28.00
CA PRO A 164 -7.55 -21.06 -29.45
C PRO A 164 -6.14 -20.81 -30.02
N GLY A 165 -5.84 -21.32 -31.21
CA GLY A 165 -4.68 -20.85 -31.96
C GLY A 165 -4.80 -19.37 -32.34
N GLY A 166 -3.70 -18.62 -32.29
CA GLY A 166 -3.65 -17.20 -32.65
C GLY A 166 -2.65 -16.38 -31.84
N VAL A 167 -2.70 -15.06 -32.04
CA VAL A 167 -1.87 -14.08 -31.29
C VAL A 167 -2.62 -13.62 -30.05
N TYR A 168 -1.96 -13.69 -28.91
CA TYR A 168 -2.43 -13.25 -27.60
C TYR A 168 -1.62 -12.05 -27.13
N THR A 169 -2.24 -11.19 -26.34
CA THR A 169 -1.54 -10.12 -25.60
C THR A 169 -1.53 -10.49 -24.12
N TYR A 170 -0.34 -10.56 -23.52
CA TYR A 170 -0.16 -10.65 -22.08
C TYR A 170 0.06 -9.25 -21.51
N THR A 171 -0.71 -8.86 -20.51
CA THR A 171 -0.59 -7.56 -19.86
C THR A 171 -0.42 -7.74 -18.36
N ALA A 172 0.59 -7.10 -17.78
CA ALA A 172 0.77 -7.00 -16.34
C ALA A 172 0.56 -5.56 -15.86
N TYR A 173 0.10 -5.44 -14.62
CA TYR A 173 -0.28 -4.19 -13.98
C TYR A 173 0.31 -4.15 -12.57
N ILE A 174 0.67 -2.95 -12.12
CA ILE A 174 1.08 -2.64 -10.74
C ILE A 174 0.24 -1.46 -10.27
N GLY A 175 -0.39 -1.54 -9.10
CA GLY A 175 -1.27 -0.48 -8.61
C GLY A 175 -2.11 -0.88 -7.39
N LEU A 176 -3.36 -0.45 -7.34
CA LEU A 176 -4.34 -0.89 -6.34
C LEU A 176 -5.53 -1.53 -7.07
N LEU A 177 -5.67 -2.85 -6.94
CA LEU A 177 -6.74 -3.62 -7.56
C LEU A 177 -8.09 -3.30 -6.86
N PRO A 178 -9.22 -3.20 -7.58
CA PRO A 178 -9.40 -3.36 -9.02
C PRO A 178 -9.27 -2.06 -9.85
N GLY A 179 -9.07 -0.90 -9.22
CA GLY A 179 -9.43 0.39 -9.82
C GLY A 179 -8.29 1.29 -10.29
N ILE A 180 -7.07 1.14 -9.77
CA ILE A 180 -6.02 2.16 -9.91
C ILE A 180 -4.75 1.52 -10.46
N VAL A 181 -4.47 1.76 -11.75
CA VAL A 181 -3.20 1.36 -12.38
C VAL A 181 -2.15 2.44 -12.11
N GLY A 182 -1.03 2.07 -11.50
CA GLY A 182 0.16 2.92 -11.36
C GLY A 182 1.13 2.75 -12.53
N ALA A 183 1.38 1.50 -12.91
CA ALA A 183 2.11 1.14 -14.12
C ALA A 183 1.50 -0.10 -14.77
N GLN A 184 1.67 -0.23 -16.09
CA GLN A 184 1.32 -1.42 -16.85
C GLN A 184 2.24 -1.52 -18.07
N ASP A 185 2.43 -2.74 -18.56
CA ASP A 185 3.02 -2.99 -19.88
C ASP A 185 2.50 -4.33 -20.43
N SER A 186 2.73 -4.58 -21.71
CA SER A 186 2.22 -5.77 -22.40
C SER A 186 3.15 -6.25 -23.50
N PHE A 187 3.22 -7.57 -23.67
CA PHE A 187 3.88 -8.20 -24.82
C PHE A 187 2.93 -9.19 -25.50
N THR A 188 3.27 -9.60 -26.73
CA THR A 188 2.47 -10.59 -27.49
C THR A 188 3.15 -11.95 -27.57
N PHE A 189 2.34 -13.00 -27.59
CA PHE A 189 2.80 -14.37 -27.86
C PHE A 189 1.85 -15.08 -28.83
N THR A 190 2.34 -16.08 -29.54
CA THR A 190 1.58 -16.82 -30.56
C THR A 190 1.38 -18.27 -30.13
N LYS A 191 0.13 -18.73 -30.08
CA LYS A 191 -0.20 -20.15 -29.96
C LYS A 191 -0.45 -20.72 -31.36
N ILE A 192 0.32 -21.73 -31.77
CA ILE A 192 0.34 -22.25 -33.15
C ILE A 192 -1.00 -22.88 -33.58
N GLY A 193 -1.75 -23.45 -32.63
CA GLY A 193 -3.04 -24.10 -32.89
C GLY A 193 -3.75 -24.48 -31.60
N THR A 194 -4.96 -25.01 -31.73
CA THR A 194 -5.77 -25.52 -30.61
C THR A 194 -5.63 -27.04 -30.52
N ASP A 195 -5.55 -27.60 -29.31
CA ASP A 195 -5.90 -29.01 -29.07
C ASP A 195 -7.19 -29.06 -28.22
N PRO A 196 -8.36 -29.31 -28.83
CA PRO A 196 -9.63 -29.35 -28.12
C PRO A 196 -9.77 -30.47 -27.09
N ASN A 197 -8.90 -31.50 -27.14
CA ASN A 197 -8.93 -32.63 -26.22
C ASN A 197 -7.83 -32.52 -25.13
N GLY A 198 -6.93 -31.56 -25.27
CA GLY A 198 -5.84 -31.34 -24.33
C GLY A 198 -6.28 -30.58 -23.08
N GLY A 199 -5.70 -30.93 -21.93
CA GLY A 199 -5.95 -30.27 -20.66
C GLY A 199 -5.09 -29.01 -20.44
N GLY A 200 -4.93 -28.67 -19.16
CA GLY A 200 -4.15 -27.51 -18.70
C GLY A 200 -5.02 -26.44 -18.05
N SER A 201 -4.38 -25.38 -17.56
CA SER A 201 -5.03 -24.24 -16.90
C SER A 201 -4.29 -22.95 -17.26
N TRP A 202 -4.99 -21.81 -17.26
CA TRP A 202 -4.36 -20.49 -17.28
C TRP A 202 -3.73 -20.15 -15.91
N TYR A 203 -4.33 -20.69 -14.84
CA TYR A 203 -3.87 -20.56 -13.46
C TYR A 203 -2.91 -21.71 -13.12
N ASP A 204 -1.73 -21.37 -12.62
CA ASP A 204 -0.71 -22.27 -12.12
C ASP A 204 -0.11 -21.60 -10.87
N GLU A 205 -0.06 -22.25 -9.72
CA GLU A 205 0.39 -21.60 -8.47
C GLU A 205 1.91 -21.59 -8.31
N THR A 206 2.66 -22.26 -9.20
CA THR A 206 4.13 -22.40 -9.07
C THR A 206 4.88 -21.07 -9.18
N TRP A 207 4.36 -20.08 -9.92
CA TRP A 207 4.95 -18.73 -9.95
C TRP A 207 4.72 -17.94 -8.66
N ALA A 208 3.66 -18.22 -7.89
CA ALA A 208 3.36 -17.50 -6.66
C ALA A 208 4.48 -17.75 -5.64
N THR A 209 4.89 -19.01 -5.52
CA THR A 209 6.04 -19.41 -4.71
C THR A 209 7.35 -18.78 -5.22
N ALA A 210 7.55 -18.67 -6.53
CA ALA A 210 8.77 -18.09 -7.11
C ALA A 210 8.89 -16.57 -6.80
N MET A 211 7.83 -15.79 -7.02
CA MET A 211 7.84 -14.35 -6.73
C MET A 211 7.88 -14.07 -5.22
N GLN A 212 7.21 -14.87 -4.40
CA GLN A 212 7.27 -14.77 -2.94
C GLN A 212 8.68 -15.13 -2.40
N THR A 213 9.39 -16.06 -3.06
CA THR A 213 10.80 -16.38 -2.74
C THR A 213 11.77 -15.30 -3.23
N ALA A 214 11.57 -14.73 -4.42
CA ALA A 214 12.35 -13.59 -4.91
C ALA A 214 12.16 -12.35 -4.00
N SER A 215 10.92 -12.08 -3.56
CA SER A 215 10.58 -11.05 -2.58
C SER A 215 11.26 -11.27 -1.21
N SER A 216 11.50 -12.53 -0.82
CA SER A 216 12.31 -12.83 0.39
C SER A 216 13.81 -12.52 0.24
N THR A 217 14.31 -12.37 -0.99
CA THR A 217 15.70 -11.97 -1.30
C THR A 217 15.82 -10.47 -1.53
N ALA A 218 14.77 -9.84 -2.04
CA ALA A 218 14.60 -8.39 -2.07
C ALA A 218 14.29 -7.84 -0.66
N SER A 219 15.31 -7.87 0.21
CA SER A 219 15.36 -7.30 1.58
C SER A 219 14.03 -6.69 2.04
N THR A 220 13.20 -7.49 2.71
CA THR A 220 11.92 -7.03 3.24
C THR A 220 12.16 -5.86 4.18
N VAL A 221 11.95 -4.64 3.70
CA VAL A 221 12.07 -3.41 4.49
C VAL A 221 10.87 -3.39 5.42
N LYS A 222 11.00 -4.13 6.52
CA LYS A 222 10.01 -4.19 7.58
C LYS A 222 9.78 -2.76 8.08
N LEU A 223 8.65 -2.19 7.69
CA LEU A 223 8.21 -0.89 8.18
C LEU A 223 8.20 -0.95 9.72
N PRO A 224 8.65 0.12 10.40
CA PRO A 224 8.54 0.18 11.85
C PRO A 224 7.09 -0.01 12.28
N THR A 225 6.86 -0.74 13.37
CA THR A 225 5.51 -0.95 13.91
C THR A 225 5.05 0.19 14.83
N GLU A 226 5.97 1.07 15.21
CA GLU A 226 5.74 2.16 16.16
C GLU A 226 6.56 3.40 15.76
N PHE A 227 6.09 4.57 16.19
CA PHE A 227 6.88 5.80 16.12
C PHE A 227 8.02 5.71 17.14
N GLY A 228 9.24 6.08 16.76
CA GLY A 228 10.33 6.12 17.73
C GLY A 228 11.60 6.79 17.27
N LEU A 229 12.49 7.05 18.23
CA LEU A 229 13.83 7.59 17.98
C LEU A 229 14.88 6.57 18.48
N GLY A 230 15.64 5.98 17.56
CA GLY A 230 16.70 5.03 17.89
C GLY A 230 17.86 5.68 18.65
N GLU A 231 18.76 4.85 19.19
CA GLU A 231 20.00 5.35 19.79
C GLU A 231 20.92 5.99 18.73
N ALA A 232 21.68 6.99 19.16
CA ALA A 232 22.73 7.59 18.35
C ALA A 232 23.97 6.68 18.34
N TYR A 233 24.53 6.40 17.16
CA TYR A 233 25.76 5.63 17.01
C TYR A 233 26.70 6.27 15.97
N PRO A 234 28.01 6.42 16.28
CA PRO A 234 28.64 6.22 17.59
C PRO A 234 28.18 7.24 18.64
N ASN A 235 28.27 6.90 19.93
CA ASN A 235 27.99 7.83 21.05
C ASN A 235 28.80 7.37 22.28
N PRO A 236 29.81 8.13 22.77
CA PRO A 236 30.26 9.44 22.30
C PRO A 236 30.72 9.48 20.84
N PHE A 237 30.66 10.65 20.22
CA PHE A 237 30.86 10.82 18.77
C PHE A 237 31.93 11.86 18.41
N ASN A 238 32.59 11.63 17.27
CA ASN A 238 33.58 12.53 16.67
C ASN A 238 33.83 12.14 15.19
N PRO A 239 33.67 13.02 14.19
CA PRO A 239 33.00 14.32 14.25
C PRO A 239 31.48 14.20 14.11
N SER A 240 30.93 13.02 13.81
CA SER A 240 29.49 12.84 13.59
C SER A 240 28.93 11.56 14.19
N THR A 241 27.60 11.56 14.35
CA THR A 241 26.81 10.40 14.77
C THR A 241 25.54 10.30 13.95
N SER A 242 25.06 9.08 13.72
CA SER A 242 23.78 8.81 13.08
C SER A 242 22.74 8.38 14.10
N ILE A 243 21.52 8.87 13.96
CA ILE A 243 20.37 8.48 14.77
C ILE A 243 19.22 8.04 13.85
N LYS A 244 18.56 6.93 14.17
CA LYS A 244 17.43 6.43 13.36
C LYS A 244 16.12 7.03 13.85
N LEU A 245 15.27 7.47 12.94
CA LEU A 245 13.90 7.88 13.18
C LEU A 245 12.97 6.82 12.56
N PHE A 246 12.01 6.34 13.34
CA PHE A 246 11.08 5.29 12.95
C PHE A 246 9.68 5.88 12.79
N LEU A 247 9.09 5.75 11.60
CA LEU A 247 7.75 6.24 11.28
C LEU A 247 6.92 5.07 10.70
N PRO A 248 5.88 4.57 11.39
CA PRO A 248 5.03 3.50 10.88
C PRO A 248 4.10 3.98 9.76
N VAL A 249 3.74 5.27 9.79
CA VAL A 249 2.98 5.98 8.75
C VAL A 249 3.60 7.34 8.49
N ALA A 250 3.33 7.94 7.33
CA ALA A 250 3.79 9.29 7.02
C ALA A 250 3.29 10.32 8.06
N ALA A 251 4.14 11.28 8.40
CA ALA A 251 3.87 12.25 9.45
C ALA A 251 4.66 13.55 9.28
N GLU A 252 4.11 14.65 9.77
CA GLU A 252 4.89 15.86 10.02
C GLU A 252 5.75 15.68 11.27
N VAL A 253 7.06 15.86 11.13
CA VAL A 253 8.05 15.62 12.19
C VAL A 253 9.03 16.77 12.27
N THR A 254 9.31 17.20 13.49
CA THR A 254 10.40 18.13 13.80
C THR A 254 11.45 17.36 14.61
N VAL A 255 12.71 17.36 14.15
CA VAL A 255 13.85 16.78 14.87
C VAL A 255 14.92 17.84 15.06
N GLN A 256 15.27 18.10 16.33
CA GLN A 256 16.10 19.22 16.75
C GLN A 256 17.15 18.78 17.77
N VAL A 257 18.29 19.47 17.80
CA VAL A 257 19.38 19.27 18.74
C VAL A 257 19.45 20.45 19.71
N PHE A 258 19.50 20.15 21.00
CA PHE A 258 19.55 21.12 22.09
C PHE A 258 20.83 20.99 22.91
N ASN A 259 21.33 22.10 23.44
CA ASN A 259 22.38 22.09 24.45
C ASN A 259 21.80 21.87 25.87
N VAL A 260 22.67 21.75 26.88
CA VAL A 260 22.26 21.56 28.29
C VAL A 260 21.44 22.71 28.89
N MET A 261 21.42 23.89 28.26
CA MET A 261 20.59 25.03 28.66
C MET A 261 19.21 25.03 27.98
N GLY A 262 18.88 24.00 27.19
CA GLY A 262 17.63 23.91 26.44
C GLY A 262 17.56 24.83 25.23
N GLN A 263 18.68 25.43 24.80
CA GLN A 263 18.74 26.22 23.57
C GLN A 263 18.87 25.28 22.37
N GLU A 264 18.07 25.50 21.34
CA GLU A 264 18.24 24.83 20.05
C GLU A 264 19.58 25.25 19.43
N VAL A 265 20.38 24.28 19.01
CA VAL A 265 21.66 24.51 18.31
C VAL A 265 21.64 24.01 16.86
N LYS A 266 20.68 23.16 16.49
CA LYS A 266 20.54 22.62 15.12
C LYS A 266 19.13 22.05 14.91
N THR A 267 18.49 22.35 13.79
CA THR A 267 17.36 21.55 13.26
C THR A 267 17.91 20.52 12.28
N LEU A 268 17.50 19.26 12.42
CA LEU A 268 17.84 18.16 11.50
C LEU A 268 16.72 17.91 10.48
N VAL A 269 15.47 18.01 10.93
CA VAL A 269 14.24 17.85 10.13
C VAL A 269 13.20 18.83 10.64
N ASN A 270 12.46 19.46 9.75
CA ASN A 270 11.23 20.18 10.09
C ASN A 270 10.26 20.15 8.90
N GLY A 271 9.36 19.17 8.88
CA GLY A 271 8.39 19.00 7.80
C GLY A 271 7.86 17.57 7.69
N GLN A 272 7.19 17.26 6.58
CA GLN A 272 6.60 15.96 6.33
C GLN A 272 7.64 14.92 5.92
N LEU A 273 7.59 13.75 6.54
CA LEU A 273 8.37 12.56 6.18
C LEU A 273 7.43 11.37 5.92
N GLU A 274 7.86 10.53 4.99
CA GLU A 274 7.20 9.29 4.60
C GLU A 274 7.33 8.19 5.67
N ALA A 275 6.49 7.14 5.58
CA ALA A 275 6.65 5.94 6.40
C ALA A 275 8.00 5.26 6.13
N GLY A 276 8.67 4.75 7.17
CA GLY A 276 9.94 4.05 7.06
C GLY A 276 10.93 4.33 8.20
N SER A 277 12.15 3.83 8.02
CA SER A 277 13.30 4.12 8.89
C SER A 277 14.21 5.16 8.24
N HIS A 278 14.23 6.37 8.78
CA HIS A 278 15.08 7.46 8.30
C HIS A 278 16.37 7.53 9.12
N THR A 279 17.52 7.79 8.49
CA THR A 279 18.79 7.98 9.21
C THR A 279 19.15 9.46 9.18
N LEU A 280 19.24 10.07 10.36
CA LEU A 280 19.56 11.49 10.54
C LEU A 280 20.99 11.62 11.06
N THR A 281 21.80 12.48 10.45
CA THR A 281 23.20 12.67 10.84
C THR A 281 23.38 13.96 11.64
N VAL A 282 24.03 13.86 12.80
CA VAL A 282 24.44 15.00 13.63
C VAL A 282 25.92 15.26 13.43
N GLU A 283 26.24 16.27 12.62
CA GLU A 283 27.59 16.78 12.42
C GLU A 283 27.98 17.78 13.53
N ALA A 284 29.18 17.62 14.11
CA ALA A 284 29.73 18.48 15.17
C ALA A 284 30.19 19.88 14.73
N GLU A 285 30.04 20.25 13.45
CA GLU A 285 30.40 21.58 12.97
C GLU A 285 29.61 22.67 13.73
N GLY A 286 30.33 23.64 14.30
CA GLY A 286 29.76 24.69 15.14
C GLY A 286 29.48 24.29 16.60
N LEU A 287 29.74 23.03 17.00
CA LEU A 287 29.49 22.52 18.35
C LEU A 287 30.79 22.30 19.14
N SER A 288 30.73 22.51 20.46
CA SER A 288 31.81 22.28 21.42
C SER A 288 31.72 20.89 22.05
N SER A 289 32.83 20.29 22.46
CA SER A 289 32.82 19.04 23.25
C SER A 289 31.88 19.17 24.47
N GLY A 290 30.95 18.23 24.65
CA GLY A 290 29.88 18.36 25.63
C GLY A 290 28.67 17.44 25.40
N ILE A 291 27.63 17.64 26.20
CA ILE A 291 26.37 16.88 26.15
C ILE A 291 25.32 17.67 25.36
N TYR A 292 24.64 16.99 24.46
CA TYR A 292 23.52 17.50 23.67
C TYR A 292 22.33 16.54 23.73
N PHE A 293 21.15 17.05 23.38
CA PHE A 293 19.90 16.28 23.36
C PHE A 293 19.25 16.39 21.99
N VAL A 294 19.10 15.28 21.28
CA VAL A 294 18.27 15.20 20.07
C VAL A 294 16.84 14.94 20.51
N ARG A 295 15.89 15.78 20.10
CA ARG A 295 14.45 15.62 20.36
C ARG A 295 13.72 15.43 19.04
N ALA A 296 12.87 14.43 18.94
CA ALA A 296 11.96 14.21 17.81
C ALA A 296 10.51 14.35 18.28
N THR A 297 9.72 15.17 17.57
CA THR A 297 8.32 15.45 17.90
C THR A 297 7.42 15.35 16.67
N SER A 298 6.26 14.72 16.84
CA SER A 298 5.14 14.70 15.87
C SER A 298 3.82 14.73 16.65
N ALA A 299 2.89 15.59 16.23
CA ALA A 299 1.68 15.91 17.01
C ALA A 299 0.86 14.66 17.35
N GLY A 300 0.73 14.35 18.65
CA GLY A 300 -0.01 13.19 19.16
C GLY A 300 0.61 11.82 18.86
N LYS A 301 1.76 11.76 18.17
CA LYS A 301 2.36 10.52 17.63
C LYS A 301 3.75 10.19 18.19
N LEU A 302 4.60 11.20 18.36
CA LEU A 302 5.99 11.05 18.80
C LEU A 302 6.41 12.21 19.68
N ASN A 303 7.06 11.93 20.81
CA ASN A 303 7.75 12.92 21.64
C ASN A 303 8.90 12.24 22.39
N GLU A 304 10.01 12.05 21.70
CA GLU A 304 11.17 11.34 22.23
C GLU A 304 12.43 12.21 22.25
N MET A 305 13.35 11.86 23.15
CA MET A 305 14.64 12.52 23.29
C MET A 305 15.76 11.49 23.48
N ARG A 306 16.94 11.76 22.90
CA ARG A 306 18.17 10.98 23.10
C ARG A 306 19.35 11.88 23.43
N LYS A 307 20.15 11.45 24.40
CA LYS A 307 21.33 12.17 24.88
C LYS A 307 22.56 11.73 24.08
N ILE A 308 23.22 12.68 23.43
CA ILE A 308 24.46 12.46 22.67
C ILE A 308 25.63 13.21 23.33
N THR A 309 26.83 12.67 23.21
CA THR A 309 28.05 13.25 23.81
C THR A 309 29.08 13.48 22.71
N LEU A 310 29.38 14.76 22.43
CA LEU A 310 30.44 15.14 21.51
C LEU A 310 31.77 15.14 22.25
N ILE A 311 32.75 14.39 21.73
CA ILE A 311 34.15 14.45 22.16
C ILE A 311 35.01 14.93 21.00
N ARG A 312 35.93 15.84 21.27
CA ARG A 312 36.90 16.40 20.32
C ARG A 312 38.15 16.83 21.07
#